data_AF-A0A5M6I823-F1
#
_entry.id   AF-A0A5M6I823-F1
#
_cell.length_a   1.000
_cell.length_b   1.000
_cell.length_c   1.000
_cell.angle_alpha   90.00
_cell.angle_beta   90.00
_cell.angle_gamma   90.00
#
_symmetry.space_group_name_H-M   'P 1'
#
loop_
_entity.id
_entity.type
_entity.pdbx_description
1 polymer ?
#
loop_
_entity_poly.entity_id
_entity_poly.type
_entity_poly.pdbx_seq_one_letter_code
_entity_poly.pdbx_strand_id
1 'polypeptide(L)'
;MAARKTKNTAAPTVEEIITDAEIDAIAIDDTPIMSIEPEQPMTLQQLMMQVPDSDADVMNHAIADALDERADREAKKNPDNTSIQSTIKKLRKQVGRRATGRLFVAAQRSPDFMNRQLREGAAYNVYAIGKLGDLVAGLVGDETKNAVNRAILASLFKIESAGLSFDMETAKMCVSQNYTPKPDQSDVASRARSHLVRHTMSPSTAPTQASSTVQALETLGIVVKDGGRNPTIKLLDNALTRALRATWGALSAV
;
A
#
# COMPACT_ATOMS: atom_id res chain seq x y z
N MET A 1 -24.54 -51.35 39.58
CA MET A 1 -24.32 -51.02 41.00
C MET A 1 -23.30 -49.90 41.10
N ALA A 2 -23.63 -48.87 41.88
CA ALA A 2 -22.80 -47.77 42.39
C ALA A 2 -22.15 -46.77 41.40
N ALA A 3 -22.86 -45.65 41.22
CA ALA A 3 -22.31 -44.36 40.80
C ALA A 3 -21.34 -43.80 41.86
N ARG A 4 -20.21 -43.22 41.44
CA ARG A 4 -19.32 -42.46 42.32
C ARG A 4 -19.16 -41.04 41.78
N LYS A 5 -19.78 -40.10 42.49
CA LYS A 5 -19.72 -38.65 42.29
C LYS A 5 -18.29 -38.15 42.48
N THR A 6 -17.75 -37.41 41.52
CA THR A 6 -16.55 -36.58 41.69
C THR A 6 -16.98 -35.22 42.24
N LYS A 7 -16.39 -34.85 43.39
CA LYS A 7 -16.63 -33.60 44.10
C LYS A 7 -15.86 -32.45 43.44
N ASN A 8 -16.58 -31.37 43.21
CA ASN A 8 -16.11 -30.05 42.82
C ASN A 8 -15.46 -29.39 44.05
N THR A 9 -14.18 -29.03 43.99
CA THR A 9 -13.50 -28.25 45.04
C THR A 9 -13.19 -26.86 44.51
N ALA A 10 -13.94 -25.89 45.01
CA ALA A 10 -13.75 -24.46 44.78
C ALA A 10 -12.47 -23.95 45.47
N ALA A 11 -11.85 -22.95 44.86
CA ALA A 11 -10.68 -22.24 45.38
C ALA A 11 -11.05 -21.29 46.54
N PRO A 12 -10.14 -21.03 47.50
CA PRO A 12 -10.35 -20.05 48.55
C PRO A 12 -10.02 -18.63 48.06
N THR A 13 -10.94 -17.70 48.27
CA THR A 13 -10.75 -16.25 48.20
C THR A 13 -10.08 -15.75 49.49
N VAL A 14 -8.98 -15.00 49.34
CA VAL A 14 -8.38 -14.21 50.43
C VAL A 14 -8.80 -12.76 50.21
N GLU A 15 -9.80 -12.30 50.96
CA GLU A 15 -10.08 -10.89 51.15
C GLU A 15 -9.08 -10.37 52.20
N GLU A 16 -8.05 -9.66 51.74
CA GLU A 16 -7.19 -8.88 52.63
C GLU A 16 -7.86 -7.53 52.87
N ILE A 17 -8.30 -7.33 54.12
CA ILE A 17 -8.81 -6.08 54.66
C ILE A 17 -7.60 -5.17 54.90
N ILE A 18 -7.40 -4.19 54.02
CA ILE A 18 -6.48 -3.08 54.27
C ILE A 18 -7.26 -2.04 55.09
N THR A 19 -6.80 -1.78 56.31
CA THR A 19 -7.40 -0.81 57.25
C THR A 19 -6.94 0.62 56.94
N ASP A 20 -7.90 1.56 56.95
CA ASP A 20 -7.81 2.98 56.58
C ASP A 20 -6.95 3.88 57.52
N ALA A 21 -5.80 3.44 58.03
CA ALA A 21 -5.07 4.19 59.07
C ALA A 21 -3.64 4.65 58.72
N GLU A 22 -3.13 4.41 57.52
CA GLU A 22 -1.74 4.77 57.15
C GLU A 22 -1.61 5.44 55.76
N ILE A 23 -2.54 6.31 55.38
CA ILE A 23 -2.43 7.14 54.16
C ILE A 23 -2.39 8.62 54.56
N ASP A 24 -1.43 9.01 55.39
CA ASP A 24 -1.17 10.42 55.72
C ASP A 24 0.35 10.67 55.76
N ALA A 25 1.02 10.50 54.61
CA ALA A 25 2.31 11.13 54.31
C ALA A 25 2.80 10.75 52.89
N ILE A 26 2.04 11.09 51.84
CA ILE A 26 2.63 11.22 50.50
C ILE A 26 2.45 12.68 50.12
N ALA A 27 3.50 13.46 50.36
CA ALA A 27 3.62 14.80 49.80
C ALA A 27 3.50 14.68 48.28
N ILE A 28 2.40 15.20 47.74
CA ILE A 28 2.19 15.34 46.30
C ILE A 28 3.18 16.42 45.86
N ASP A 29 4.26 15.97 45.24
CA ASP A 29 5.25 16.82 44.57
C ASP A 29 4.54 17.54 43.41
N ASP A 30 4.35 18.84 43.57
CA ASP A 30 3.61 19.75 42.68
C ASP A 30 4.46 20.10 41.44
N THR A 31 5.08 19.09 40.83
CA THR A 31 5.82 19.25 39.58
C THR A 31 4.82 19.45 38.45
N PRO A 32 4.94 20.53 37.67
CA PRO A 32 4.07 20.75 36.52
C PRO A 32 4.21 19.57 35.56
N ILE A 33 3.14 18.80 35.40
CA ILE A 33 3.07 17.76 34.36
C ILE A 33 3.17 18.50 33.03
N MET A 34 4.36 18.52 32.44
CA MET A 34 4.57 19.05 31.09
C MET A 34 3.63 18.28 30.17
N SER A 35 2.68 19.00 29.56
CA SER A 35 1.82 18.44 28.52
C SER A 35 2.70 17.94 27.39
N ILE A 36 2.79 16.61 27.24
CA ILE A 36 3.43 15.99 26.10
C ILE A 36 2.53 16.30 24.91
N GLU A 37 2.88 17.32 24.13
CA GLU A 37 2.22 17.55 22.84
C GLU A 37 2.41 16.29 21.97
N PRO A 38 1.35 15.80 21.30
CA PRO A 38 1.46 14.63 20.45
C PRO A 38 2.45 14.93 19.32
N GLU A 39 3.55 14.17 19.28
CA GLU A 39 4.57 14.27 18.24
C GLU A 39 3.91 14.09 16.86
N GLN A 40 3.97 15.14 16.04
CA GLN A 40 3.36 15.13 14.71
C GLN A 40 4.07 14.07 13.85
N PRO A 41 3.32 13.20 13.14
CA PRO A 41 3.93 12.15 12.36
C PRO A 41 4.73 12.74 11.20
N MET A 42 5.98 12.29 11.06
CA MET A 42 6.89 12.76 10.01
C MET A 42 6.31 12.65 8.60
N THR A 43 6.66 13.62 7.75
CA THR A 43 6.33 13.61 6.33
C THR A 43 7.25 12.65 5.55
N LEU A 44 6.82 12.20 4.36
CA LEU A 44 7.65 11.35 3.51
C LEU A 44 8.98 12.01 3.15
N GLN A 45 8.97 13.31 2.88
CA GLN A 45 10.18 14.06 2.57
C GLN A 45 11.16 14.06 3.74
N GLN A 46 10.66 14.24 4.98
CA GLN A 46 11.50 14.17 6.18
C GLN A 46 12.09 12.76 6.36
N LEU A 47 11.30 11.70 6.16
CA LEU A 47 11.79 10.33 6.22
C LEU A 47 12.89 10.08 5.17
N MET A 48 12.70 10.54 3.93
CA MET A 48 13.70 10.40 2.87
C MET A 48 14.97 11.23 3.11
N MET A 49 14.88 12.36 3.85
CA MET A 49 16.05 13.15 4.23
C MET A 49 16.88 12.51 5.35
N GLN A 50 16.26 11.67 6.18
CA GLN A 50 16.96 10.91 7.22
C GLN A 50 17.71 9.70 6.67
N VAL A 51 17.42 9.26 5.45
CA VAL A 51 18.14 8.14 4.81
C VAL A 51 19.56 8.58 4.42
N PRO A 52 20.62 7.94 4.95
CA PRO A 52 21.99 8.21 4.54
C PRO A 52 22.20 7.98 3.05
N ASP A 53 23.09 8.78 2.44
CA ASP A 53 23.40 8.61 1.01
C ASP A 53 23.97 7.22 0.69
N SER A 54 24.75 6.63 1.60
CA SER A 54 25.25 5.26 1.47
C SER A 54 24.13 4.25 1.32
N ASP A 55 23.10 4.35 2.16
CA ASP A 55 22.00 3.39 2.20
C ASP A 55 21.10 3.56 0.97
N ALA A 56 20.91 4.81 0.54
CA ALA A 56 20.21 5.13 -0.70
C ALA A 56 20.93 4.54 -1.92
N ASP A 57 22.25 4.66 -1.98
CA ASP A 57 23.05 4.13 -3.09
C ASP A 57 23.06 2.59 -3.08
N VAL A 58 23.21 1.96 -1.91
CA VAL A 58 23.08 0.50 -1.75
C VAL A 58 21.70 0.01 -2.21
N MET A 59 20.62 0.67 -1.77
CA MET A 59 19.27 0.31 -2.19
C MET A 59 19.07 0.51 -3.70
N ASN A 60 19.61 1.58 -4.28
CA ASN A 60 19.53 1.82 -5.72
C ASN A 60 20.27 0.74 -6.53
N HIS A 61 21.41 0.25 -6.02
CA HIS A 61 22.11 -0.92 -6.57
C HIS A 61 21.30 -2.21 -6.40
N ALA A 62 20.64 -2.43 -5.27
CA ALA A 62 19.78 -3.61 -5.10
C ALA A 62 18.56 -3.58 -6.06
N ILE A 63 17.95 -2.41 -6.28
CA ILE A 63 16.85 -2.23 -7.25
C ILE A 63 17.34 -2.49 -8.68
N ALA A 64 18.54 -2.00 -8.99
CA ALA A 64 19.22 -2.23 -10.25
C ALA A 64 19.38 -3.72 -10.55
N ASP A 65 20.02 -4.43 -9.61
CA ASP A 65 20.35 -5.85 -9.75
C ASP A 65 19.07 -6.69 -9.88
N ALA A 66 18.03 -6.38 -9.10
CA ALA A 66 16.74 -7.06 -9.20
C ALA A 66 16.08 -6.89 -10.58
N LEU A 67 16.20 -5.71 -11.20
CA LEU A 67 15.67 -5.48 -12.55
C LEU A 67 16.49 -6.18 -13.62
N ASP A 68 17.82 -6.23 -13.48
CA ASP A 68 18.71 -6.90 -14.41
C ASP A 68 18.49 -8.43 -14.33
N GLU A 69 18.38 -9.00 -13.13
CA GLU A 69 17.95 -10.39 -12.92
C GLU A 69 16.57 -10.66 -13.55
N ARG A 70 15.65 -9.71 -13.44
CA ARG A 70 14.32 -9.86 -14.05
C ARG A 70 14.38 -9.87 -15.58
N ALA A 71 15.20 -9.00 -16.17
CA ALA A 71 15.42 -8.98 -17.62
C ALA A 71 15.95 -10.33 -18.10
N ASP A 72 16.97 -10.86 -17.43
CA ASP A 72 17.57 -12.15 -17.76
C ASP A 72 16.58 -13.31 -17.67
N ARG A 73 15.74 -13.32 -16.62
CA ARG A 73 14.71 -14.35 -16.45
C ARG A 73 13.68 -14.30 -17.57
N GLU A 74 13.19 -13.12 -17.92
CA GLU A 74 12.22 -12.97 -19.01
C GLU A 74 12.86 -13.29 -20.37
N ALA A 75 14.15 -12.98 -20.57
CA ALA A 75 14.87 -13.28 -21.81
C ALA A 75 15.04 -14.78 -22.00
N LYS A 76 15.32 -15.52 -20.92
CA LYS A 76 15.38 -16.99 -20.93
C LYS A 76 14.01 -17.63 -21.15
N LYS A 77 12.95 -17.06 -20.55
CA LYS A 77 11.59 -17.61 -20.63
C LYS A 77 10.94 -17.38 -21.99
N ASN A 78 11.05 -16.17 -22.53
CA ASN A 78 10.43 -15.77 -23.79
C ASN A 78 11.38 -14.85 -24.59
N PRO A 79 12.37 -15.40 -25.30
CA PRO A 79 13.39 -14.63 -26.02
C PRO A 79 12.81 -13.64 -27.03
N ASP A 80 11.72 -14.04 -27.70
CA ASP A 80 11.11 -13.24 -28.77
C ASP A 80 10.24 -12.07 -28.25
N ASN A 81 10.00 -11.99 -26.93
CA ASN A 81 9.19 -10.92 -26.36
C ASN A 81 10.02 -9.64 -26.11
N THR A 82 10.39 -8.99 -27.21
CA THR A 82 11.15 -7.73 -27.22
C THR A 82 10.43 -6.60 -26.46
N SER A 83 9.10 -6.64 -26.37
CA SER A 83 8.30 -5.63 -25.69
C SER A 83 8.54 -5.61 -24.17
N ILE A 84 8.59 -6.78 -23.53
CA ILE A 84 8.88 -6.93 -22.10
C ILE A 84 10.31 -6.46 -21.81
N GLN A 85 11.27 -6.84 -22.64
CA GLN A 85 12.66 -6.42 -22.48
C GLN A 85 12.82 -4.91 -22.58
N SER A 86 12.17 -4.28 -23.57
CA SER A 86 12.16 -2.83 -23.71
C SER A 86 11.54 -2.11 -22.51
N THR A 87 10.52 -2.74 -21.88
CA THR A 87 9.83 -2.21 -20.71
C THR A 87 10.73 -2.26 -19.48
N ILE A 88 11.41 -3.38 -19.24
CA ILE A 88 12.34 -3.53 -18.10
C ILE A 88 13.51 -2.55 -18.25
N LYS A 89 14.08 -2.40 -19.45
CA LYS A 89 15.15 -1.43 -19.72
C LYS A 89 14.72 0.02 -19.48
N LYS A 90 13.48 0.38 -19.87
CA LYS A 90 12.91 1.71 -19.56
C LYS A 90 12.76 1.90 -18.05
N LEU A 91 12.26 0.88 -17.35
CA LEU A 91 12.10 0.92 -15.90
C LEU A 91 13.43 1.11 -15.18
N ARG A 92 14.47 0.37 -15.59
CA ARG A 92 15.83 0.52 -15.06
C ARG A 92 16.33 1.96 -15.11
N LYS A 93 16.04 2.67 -16.22
CA LYS A 93 16.36 4.10 -16.36
C LYS A 93 15.51 5.00 -15.45
N GLN A 94 14.24 4.67 -15.26
CA GLN A 94 13.31 5.46 -14.44
C GLN A 94 13.60 5.33 -12.94
N VAL A 95 13.87 4.11 -12.46
CA VAL A 95 14.08 3.84 -11.03
C VAL A 95 15.54 3.93 -10.59
N GLY A 96 16.50 4.10 -11.52
CA GLY A 96 17.93 4.20 -11.22
C GLY A 96 18.37 5.50 -10.55
N ARG A 97 17.46 6.27 -9.95
CA ARG A 97 17.75 7.56 -9.31
C ARG A 97 17.97 7.33 -7.81
N ARG A 98 18.92 8.05 -7.21
CA ARG A 98 19.16 8.00 -5.74
C ARG A 98 17.89 8.28 -4.93
N ALA A 99 17.04 9.19 -5.39
CA ALA A 99 15.76 9.49 -4.76
C ALA A 99 14.84 8.25 -4.66
N THR A 100 14.90 7.35 -5.65
CA THR A 100 14.16 6.08 -5.61
C THR A 100 14.73 5.14 -4.56
N GLY A 101 16.06 5.04 -4.44
CA GLY A 101 16.71 4.30 -3.35
C GLY A 101 16.28 4.83 -1.96
N ARG A 102 16.34 6.15 -1.76
CA ARG A 102 15.85 6.80 -0.52
C ARG A 102 14.40 6.46 -0.22
N LEU A 103 13.53 6.51 -1.23
CA LEU A 103 12.12 6.17 -1.07
C LEU A 103 11.94 4.72 -0.61
N PHE A 104 12.66 3.76 -1.20
CA PHE A 104 12.55 2.35 -0.83
C PHE A 104 13.04 2.08 0.60
N VAL A 105 14.14 2.70 1.01
CA VAL A 105 14.62 2.62 2.40
C VAL A 105 13.61 3.23 3.37
N ALA A 106 13.15 4.46 3.09
CA ALA A 106 12.18 5.16 3.93
C ALA A 106 10.83 4.41 4.03
N ALA A 107 10.42 3.76 2.95
CA ALA A 107 9.20 2.95 2.89
C ALA A 107 9.37 1.51 3.40
N GLN A 108 10.60 1.13 3.79
CA GLN A 108 10.99 -0.22 4.19
C GLN A 108 10.57 -1.28 3.16
N ARG A 109 10.85 -1.01 1.88
CA ARG A 109 10.52 -1.93 0.76
C ARG A 109 11.79 -2.54 0.19
N SER A 110 11.81 -3.87 0.13
CA SER A 110 12.85 -4.64 -0.56
C SER A 110 12.53 -4.77 -2.05
N PRO A 111 13.51 -4.66 -2.97
CA PRO A 111 13.30 -4.92 -4.40
C PRO A 111 13.05 -6.40 -4.73
N ASP A 112 13.23 -7.33 -3.79
CA ASP A 112 13.06 -8.78 -4.01
C ASP A 112 11.67 -9.17 -4.52
N PHE A 113 10.65 -8.35 -4.25
CA PHE A 113 9.30 -8.63 -4.76
C PHE A 113 9.29 -8.72 -6.30
N MET A 114 10.20 -8.04 -7.01
CA MET A 114 10.26 -8.05 -8.48
C MET A 114 10.55 -9.45 -9.02
N ASN A 115 11.28 -10.26 -8.25
CA ASN A 115 11.71 -11.60 -8.62
C ASN A 115 11.03 -12.70 -7.81
N ARG A 116 10.24 -12.34 -6.80
CA ARG A 116 9.46 -13.29 -6.00
C ARG A 116 8.42 -14.02 -6.86
N GLN A 117 8.32 -15.32 -6.60
CA GLN A 117 7.30 -16.17 -7.17
C GLN A 117 5.99 -16.02 -6.40
N LEU A 118 4.92 -15.59 -7.08
CA LEU A 118 3.60 -15.39 -6.45
C LEU A 118 2.74 -16.65 -6.50
N ARG A 119 2.96 -17.47 -7.52
CA ARG A 119 2.35 -18.78 -7.74
C ARG A 119 3.31 -19.61 -8.59
N GLU A 120 3.11 -20.92 -8.64
CA GLU A 120 3.94 -21.81 -9.45
C GLU A 120 4.09 -21.28 -10.90
N GLY A 121 5.34 -21.14 -11.36
CA GLY A 121 5.66 -20.61 -12.70
C GLY A 121 5.39 -19.11 -12.97
N ALA A 122 4.86 -18.34 -12.02
CA ALA A 122 4.58 -16.91 -12.23
C ALA A 122 5.25 -16.00 -11.19
N ALA A 123 6.22 -15.22 -11.67
CA ALA A 123 6.82 -14.13 -10.94
C ALA A 123 5.89 -12.90 -10.90
N TYR A 124 6.28 -11.88 -10.14
CA TYR A 124 5.59 -10.59 -10.07
C TYR A 124 5.34 -9.98 -11.45
N ASN A 125 4.22 -9.27 -11.64
CA ASN A 125 3.81 -8.82 -12.96
C ASN A 125 4.69 -7.66 -13.45
N VAL A 126 5.33 -7.78 -14.62
CA VAL A 126 6.17 -6.73 -15.21
C VAL A 126 5.38 -5.43 -15.43
N TYR A 127 4.10 -5.52 -15.79
CA TYR A 127 3.25 -4.34 -15.92
C TYR A 127 3.05 -3.62 -14.58
N ALA A 128 2.98 -4.36 -13.47
CA ALA A 128 2.88 -3.79 -12.13
C ALA A 128 4.20 -3.09 -11.72
N ILE A 129 5.36 -3.61 -12.15
CA ILE A 129 6.65 -2.89 -11.99
C ILE A 129 6.60 -1.56 -12.77
N GLY A 130 6.03 -1.59 -13.98
CA GLY A 130 5.74 -0.40 -14.78
C GLY A 130 4.93 0.66 -14.03
N LYS A 131 3.81 0.24 -13.43
CA LYS A 131 2.95 1.13 -12.61
C LYS A 131 3.67 1.64 -11.37
N LEU A 132 4.46 0.78 -10.73
CA LEU A 132 5.25 1.12 -9.55
C LEU A 132 6.26 2.23 -9.86
N GLY A 133 7.02 2.10 -10.95
CA GLY A 133 8.01 3.11 -11.34
C GLY A 133 7.39 4.50 -11.57
N ASP A 134 6.20 4.55 -12.14
CA ASP A 134 5.44 5.79 -12.32
C ASP A 134 4.93 6.40 -11.00
N LEU A 135 4.44 5.56 -10.07
CA LEU A 135 4.05 5.99 -8.71
C LEU A 135 5.24 6.49 -7.91
N VAL A 136 6.37 5.80 -8.00
CA VAL A 136 7.64 6.19 -7.38
C VAL A 136 8.10 7.54 -7.93
N ALA A 137 8.03 7.75 -9.24
CA ALA A 137 8.32 9.05 -9.85
C ALA A 137 7.44 10.15 -9.24
N GLY A 138 6.13 9.92 -9.14
CA GLY A 138 5.18 10.79 -8.47
C GLY A 138 5.55 11.15 -7.02
N LEU A 139 6.03 10.16 -6.28
CA LEU A 139 6.40 10.30 -4.86
C LEU A 139 7.73 11.04 -4.64
N VAL A 140 8.66 10.96 -5.60
CA VAL A 140 9.97 11.66 -5.51
C VAL A 140 9.93 13.08 -6.09
N GLY A 141 8.75 13.58 -6.47
CA GLY A 141 8.54 14.96 -6.93
C GLY A 141 8.36 15.14 -8.44
N ASP A 142 8.36 14.06 -9.24
CA ASP A 142 7.91 14.13 -10.63
C ASP A 142 6.37 14.02 -10.72
N GLU A 143 5.80 14.16 -11.91
CA GLU A 143 4.38 13.87 -12.13
C GLU A 143 4.13 12.36 -12.31
N THR A 144 3.05 11.83 -11.73
CA THR A 144 2.48 10.52 -12.07
C THR A 144 1.86 10.57 -13.47
N LYS A 145 2.55 10.07 -14.49
CA LYS A 145 2.15 10.21 -15.90
C LYS A 145 1.14 9.16 -16.35
N ASN A 146 1.11 8.00 -15.70
CA ASN A 146 0.24 6.92 -16.14
C ASN A 146 -1.24 7.24 -15.85
N ALA A 147 -2.03 7.39 -16.93
CA ALA A 147 -3.44 7.73 -16.82
C ALA A 147 -4.28 6.75 -15.97
N VAL A 148 -3.91 5.45 -15.97
CA VAL A 148 -4.58 4.44 -15.14
C VAL A 148 -4.25 4.62 -13.67
N ASN A 149 -2.97 4.88 -13.33
CA ASN A 149 -2.56 5.18 -11.96
C ASN A 149 -3.32 6.39 -11.43
N ARG A 150 -3.36 7.49 -12.21
CA ARG A 150 -4.11 8.70 -11.86
C ARG A 150 -5.59 8.43 -11.64
N ALA A 151 -6.25 7.74 -12.57
CA ALA A 151 -7.68 7.43 -12.48
C ALA A 151 -8.02 6.59 -11.23
N ILE A 152 -7.23 5.56 -10.94
CA ILE A 152 -7.44 4.70 -9.77
C ILE A 152 -7.14 5.44 -8.47
N LEU A 153 -6.01 6.16 -8.35
CA LEU A 153 -5.67 6.93 -7.15
C LEU A 153 -6.73 7.99 -6.85
N ALA A 154 -7.14 8.75 -7.87
CA ALA A 154 -8.15 9.79 -7.74
C ALA A 154 -9.49 9.23 -7.25
N SER A 155 -9.93 8.13 -7.87
CA SER A 155 -11.17 7.45 -7.49
C SER A 155 -11.08 6.87 -6.09
N LEU A 156 -9.94 6.28 -5.73
CA LEU A 156 -9.69 5.69 -4.42
C LEU A 156 -9.80 6.74 -3.30
N PHE A 157 -9.19 7.92 -3.47
CA PHE A 157 -9.32 9.01 -2.49
C PHE A 157 -10.74 9.58 -2.42
N LYS A 158 -11.42 9.79 -3.56
CA LYS A 158 -12.80 10.30 -3.58
C LYS A 158 -13.80 9.34 -2.95
N ILE A 159 -13.63 8.04 -3.18
CA ILE A 159 -14.49 6.98 -2.63
C ILE A 159 -14.28 6.85 -1.12
N GLU A 160 -13.02 6.90 -0.67
CA GLU A 160 -12.71 6.88 0.76
C GLU A 160 -13.29 8.11 1.48
N SER A 161 -13.14 9.31 0.91
CA SER A 161 -13.75 10.54 1.46
C SER A 161 -15.29 10.50 1.44
N ALA A 162 -15.91 9.69 0.59
CA ALA A 162 -17.36 9.45 0.57
C ALA A 162 -17.81 8.33 1.52
N GLY A 163 -16.90 7.70 2.28
CA GLY A 163 -17.21 6.56 3.16
C GLY A 163 -17.65 5.30 2.41
N LEU A 164 -17.27 5.17 1.14
CA LEU A 164 -17.62 4.05 0.28
C LEU A 164 -16.48 3.02 0.21
N SER A 165 -16.81 1.78 -0.09
CA SER A 165 -15.82 0.71 -0.28
C SER A 165 -15.24 0.76 -1.69
N PHE A 166 -13.93 0.56 -1.81
CA PHE A 166 -13.24 0.41 -3.09
C PHE A 166 -12.84 -1.05 -3.27
N ASP A 167 -13.19 -1.66 -4.41
CA ASP A 167 -12.86 -3.05 -4.73
C ASP A 167 -12.28 -3.19 -6.14
N MET A 168 -11.97 -4.42 -6.55
CA MET A 168 -11.42 -4.69 -7.88
C MET A 168 -12.41 -4.41 -9.02
N GLU A 169 -13.72 -4.46 -8.80
CA GLU A 169 -14.71 -4.10 -9.83
C GLU A 169 -14.75 -2.60 -10.04
N THR A 170 -14.73 -1.85 -8.94
CA THR A 170 -14.62 -0.39 -8.91
C THR A 170 -13.32 0.06 -9.59
N ALA A 171 -12.20 -0.60 -9.31
CA ALA A 171 -10.93 -0.35 -9.97
C ALA A 171 -11.03 -0.52 -11.50
N LYS A 172 -11.71 -1.57 -12.00
CA LYS A 172 -11.91 -1.79 -13.44
C LYS A 172 -12.78 -0.70 -14.07
N MET A 173 -13.80 -0.22 -13.37
CA MET A 173 -14.62 0.91 -13.82
C MET A 173 -13.86 2.23 -13.88
N CYS A 174 -12.81 2.40 -13.07
CA CYS A 174 -11.89 3.54 -13.20
C CYS A 174 -11.11 3.48 -14.52
N VAL A 175 -10.79 2.27 -15.00
CA VAL A 175 -9.97 2.08 -16.21
C VAL A 175 -10.79 2.15 -17.50
N SER A 176 -12.05 1.71 -17.46
CA SER A 176 -12.92 1.70 -18.63
C SER A 176 -14.33 2.18 -18.28
N GLN A 177 -14.79 3.19 -19.01
CA GLN A 177 -16.16 3.70 -18.93
C GLN A 177 -17.21 2.65 -19.32
N ASN A 178 -16.84 1.74 -20.22
CA ASN A 178 -17.71 0.71 -20.78
C ASN A 178 -17.59 -0.64 -20.05
N TYR A 179 -16.88 -0.70 -18.91
CA TYR A 179 -16.83 -1.90 -18.09
C TYR A 179 -18.13 -2.08 -17.32
N THR A 180 -18.76 -3.24 -17.47
CA THR A 180 -19.95 -3.63 -16.73
C THR A 180 -19.55 -4.60 -15.61
N PRO A 181 -19.74 -4.24 -14.33
CA PRO A 181 -19.53 -5.15 -13.21
C PRO A 181 -20.42 -6.38 -13.32
N LYS A 182 -20.02 -7.46 -12.65
CA LYS A 182 -20.89 -8.64 -12.55
C LYS A 182 -22.16 -8.32 -11.75
N PRO A 183 -23.29 -8.98 -12.04
CA PRO A 183 -24.59 -8.67 -11.42
C PRO A 183 -24.57 -8.69 -9.89
N ASP A 184 -23.83 -9.64 -9.30
CA ASP A 184 -23.65 -9.85 -7.87
C ASP A 184 -22.79 -8.77 -7.17
N GLN A 185 -22.12 -7.92 -7.94
CA GLN A 185 -21.19 -6.89 -7.47
C GLN A 185 -21.63 -5.48 -7.89
N SER A 186 -22.84 -5.38 -8.46
CA SER A 186 -23.34 -4.16 -9.09
C SER A 186 -23.71 -3.06 -8.12
N ASP A 187 -24.01 -3.37 -6.85
CA ASP A 187 -24.54 -2.39 -5.89
C ASP A 187 -23.46 -1.40 -5.40
N VAL A 188 -22.32 -1.90 -4.89
CA VAL A 188 -21.16 -1.07 -4.49
C VAL A 188 -20.64 -0.27 -5.68
N ALA A 189 -20.49 -0.94 -6.81
CA ALA A 189 -20.02 -0.35 -8.06
C ALA A 189 -20.96 0.75 -8.60
N SER A 190 -22.27 0.63 -8.38
CA SER A 190 -23.26 1.63 -8.80
C SER A 190 -23.23 2.87 -7.91
N ARG A 191 -23.13 2.69 -6.59
CA ARG A 191 -23.00 3.80 -5.62
C ARG A 191 -21.70 4.59 -5.80
N ALA A 192 -20.63 3.92 -6.20
CA ALA A 192 -19.34 4.56 -6.44
C ALA A 192 -19.30 5.43 -7.71
N ARG A 193 -20.24 5.27 -8.67
CA ARG A 193 -20.13 5.85 -10.03
C ARG A 193 -19.92 7.36 -10.07
N SER A 194 -20.59 8.11 -9.21
CA SER A 194 -20.49 9.57 -9.13
C SER A 194 -19.12 10.06 -8.63
N HIS A 195 -18.35 9.19 -7.96
CA HIS A 195 -17.06 9.50 -7.37
C HIS A 195 -15.87 9.05 -8.25
N LEU A 196 -16.14 8.30 -9.32
CA LEU A 196 -15.10 7.75 -10.18
C LEU A 196 -14.50 8.81 -11.11
N VAL A 197 -13.17 8.91 -11.08
CA VAL A 197 -12.39 9.51 -12.16
C VAL A 197 -12.02 8.40 -13.13
N ARG A 198 -12.49 8.53 -14.37
CA ARG A 198 -12.39 7.44 -15.35
C ARG A 198 -11.38 7.75 -16.45
N HIS A 199 -10.64 6.71 -16.83
CA HIS A 199 -9.93 6.63 -18.09
C HIS A 199 -10.74 5.79 -19.09
N THR A 200 -10.35 5.82 -20.37
CA THR A 200 -11.08 5.17 -21.44
C THR A 200 -10.19 4.15 -22.14
N MET A 201 -10.07 2.97 -21.55
CA MET A 201 -9.52 1.79 -22.22
C MET A 201 -10.62 0.81 -22.63
N SER A 202 -10.28 -0.18 -23.45
CA SER A 202 -11.21 -1.26 -23.79
C SER A 202 -11.62 -2.04 -22.53
N PRO A 203 -12.88 -2.52 -22.44
CA PRO A 203 -13.33 -3.34 -21.32
C PRO A 203 -12.48 -4.60 -21.11
N SER A 204 -11.97 -5.20 -22.18
CA SER A 204 -11.08 -6.37 -22.14
C SER A 204 -9.71 -6.09 -21.51
N THR A 205 -9.24 -4.85 -21.57
CA THR A 205 -7.92 -4.45 -21.01
C THR A 205 -8.03 -3.96 -19.57
N ALA A 206 -9.22 -3.55 -19.13
CA ALA A 206 -9.46 -3.01 -17.80
C ALA A 206 -9.00 -3.93 -16.64
N PRO A 207 -9.26 -5.26 -16.64
CA PRO A 207 -8.82 -6.14 -15.56
C PRO A 207 -7.31 -6.17 -15.35
N THR A 208 -6.53 -6.26 -16.43
CA THR A 208 -5.06 -6.33 -16.37
C THR A 208 -4.45 -5.00 -15.90
N GLN A 209 -5.00 -3.89 -16.36
CA GLN A 209 -4.54 -2.56 -15.97
C GLN A 209 -4.90 -2.22 -14.53
N ALA A 210 -6.13 -2.54 -14.11
CA ALA A 210 -6.56 -2.35 -12.72
C ALA A 210 -5.73 -3.21 -11.75
N SER A 211 -5.58 -4.50 -12.05
CA SER A 211 -4.82 -5.41 -11.19
C SER A 211 -3.35 -5.02 -11.06
N SER A 212 -2.70 -4.59 -12.14
CA SER A 212 -1.30 -4.14 -12.10
C SER A 212 -1.11 -2.85 -11.29
N THR A 213 -2.04 -1.88 -11.38
CA THR A 213 -1.99 -0.68 -10.54
C THR A 213 -2.24 -1.00 -9.07
N VAL A 214 -3.27 -1.79 -8.75
CA VAL A 214 -3.56 -2.18 -7.35
C VAL A 214 -2.40 -2.96 -6.74
N GLN A 215 -1.77 -3.86 -7.51
CA GLN A 215 -0.61 -4.61 -7.05
C GLN A 215 0.61 -3.69 -6.77
N ALA A 216 0.82 -2.66 -7.59
CA ALA A 216 1.87 -1.67 -7.34
C ALA A 216 1.62 -0.86 -6.07
N LEU A 217 0.38 -0.43 -5.84
CA LEU A 217 -0.02 0.28 -4.61
C LEU A 217 0.17 -0.60 -3.36
N GLU A 218 -0.18 -1.87 -3.46
CA GLU A 218 0.00 -2.86 -2.39
C GLU A 218 1.49 -3.08 -2.09
N THR A 219 2.32 -3.15 -3.13
CA THR A 219 3.77 -3.32 -3.00
C THR A 219 4.45 -2.14 -2.31
N LEU A 220 4.00 -0.91 -2.57
CA LEU A 220 4.45 0.28 -1.83
C LEU A 220 3.91 0.35 -0.41
N GLY A 221 2.90 -0.48 -0.07
CA GLY A 221 2.16 -0.39 1.18
C GLY A 221 1.31 0.86 1.29
N ILE A 222 0.73 1.31 0.19
CA ILE A 222 -0.28 2.37 0.19
C ILE A 222 -1.66 1.78 0.44
N VAL A 223 -1.89 0.56 -0.04
CA VAL A 223 -3.15 -0.16 0.14
C VAL A 223 -2.92 -1.55 0.70
N VAL A 224 -3.95 -2.08 1.34
CA VAL A 224 -4.06 -3.50 1.70
C VAL A 224 -5.37 -4.07 1.14
N LYS A 225 -5.34 -5.33 0.73
CA LYS A 225 -6.54 -6.09 0.38
C LYS A 225 -7.08 -6.76 1.63
N ASP A 226 -8.33 -6.50 1.96
CA ASP A 226 -9.02 -7.07 3.12
C ASP A 226 -10.25 -7.87 2.67
N GLY A 227 -10.41 -9.08 3.22
CA GLY A 227 -11.52 -9.99 2.90
C GLY A 227 -11.21 -11.11 1.92
N GLY A 228 -12.26 -11.86 1.55
CA GLY A 228 -12.17 -13.11 0.78
C GLY A 228 -12.24 -12.93 -0.74
N ARG A 229 -13.22 -13.59 -1.39
CA ARG A 229 -13.32 -13.71 -2.86
C ARG A 229 -13.32 -12.38 -3.63
N ASN A 230 -13.76 -11.30 -2.98
CA ASN A 230 -13.77 -9.93 -3.52
C ASN A 230 -13.24 -8.97 -2.45
N PRO A 231 -11.92 -8.83 -2.33
CA PRO A 231 -11.34 -8.06 -1.24
C PRO A 231 -11.62 -6.57 -1.45
N THR A 232 -11.96 -5.90 -0.35
CA THR A 232 -11.96 -4.44 -0.27
C THR A 232 -10.52 -3.97 -0.23
N ILE A 233 -10.21 -2.95 -1.03
CA ILE A 233 -8.92 -2.29 -1.08
C ILE A 233 -9.00 -1.10 -0.13
N LYS A 234 -8.25 -1.17 0.97
CA LYS A 234 -8.22 -0.14 2.00
C LYS A 234 -6.93 0.68 1.89
N LEU A 235 -7.04 1.99 1.99
CA LEU A 235 -5.90 2.89 2.14
C LEU A 235 -5.28 2.69 3.53
N LEU A 236 -3.95 2.67 3.59
CA LEU A 236 -3.20 2.69 4.83
C LEU A 236 -2.87 4.13 5.22
N ASP A 237 -3.04 4.50 6.48
CA ASP A 237 -2.65 5.83 6.96
C ASP A 237 -1.14 5.86 7.28
N ASN A 238 -0.34 6.19 6.27
CA ASN A 238 1.10 6.31 6.40
C ASN A 238 1.65 7.48 5.57
N ALA A 239 2.94 7.77 5.74
CA ALA A 239 3.60 8.88 5.07
C ALA A 239 3.52 8.81 3.53
N LEU A 240 3.56 7.60 2.93
CA LEU A 240 3.44 7.45 1.48
C LEU A 240 2.03 7.79 0.99
N THR A 241 1.00 7.28 1.67
CA THR A 241 -0.40 7.56 1.32
C THR A 241 -0.70 9.06 1.44
N ARG A 242 -0.24 9.70 2.51
CA ARG A 242 -0.40 11.15 2.72
C ARG A 242 0.34 11.95 1.64
N ALA A 243 1.56 11.57 1.29
CA ALA A 243 2.31 12.21 0.21
C ALA A 243 1.60 12.08 -1.15
N LEU A 244 1.07 10.90 -1.49
CA LEU A 244 0.28 10.72 -2.71
C LEU A 244 -1.02 11.51 -2.71
N ARG A 245 -1.67 11.63 -1.56
CA ARG A 245 -2.88 12.45 -1.43
C ARG A 245 -2.57 13.93 -1.65
N ALA A 246 -1.44 14.41 -1.14
CA ALA A 246 -0.99 15.79 -1.34
C ALA A 246 -0.65 16.08 -2.82
N THR A 247 0.07 15.18 -3.50
CA THR A 247 0.38 15.34 -4.93
C THR A 247 -0.88 15.28 -5.80
N TRP A 248 -1.86 14.44 -5.44
CA TRP A 248 -3.16 14.43 -6.11
C TRP A 248 -4.00 15.68 -5.84
N GLY A 249 -4.10 16.12 -4.58
CA GLY A 249 -4.87 17.31 -4.19
C GLY A 249 -4.48 18.55 -4.99
N ALA A 250 -3.17 18.73 -5.20
CA ALA A 250 -2.61 19.79 -6.05
C ALA A 250 -3.02 19.67 -7.53
N LEU A 251 -3.15 18.45 -8.07
CA LEU A 251 -3.56 18.20 -9.45
C LEU A 251 -5.06 18.36 -9.67
N SER A 252 -5.89 18.19 -8.64
CA SER A 252 -7.35 18.33 -8.73
C SER A 252 -7.88 19.75 -8.49
N ALA A 253 -7.01 20.68 -8.10
CA ALA A 253 -7.33 22.09 -7.87
C ALA A 253 -7.10 22.98 -9.11
N VAL A 254 -6.67 22.38 -10.23
CA VAL A 254 -6.49 23.00 -11.56
C VAL A 254 -7.54 22.44 -12.50
#